data_AF-A0A099KT36-F1
#
_entry.id   AF-A0A099KT36-F1
#
_cell.length_a   1.000
_cell.length_b   1.000
_cell.length_c   1.000
_cell.angle_alpha   90.00
_cell.angle_beta   90.00
_cell.angle_gamma   90.00
#
_symmetry.space_group_name_H-M   'P 1'
#
loop_
_entity.id
_entity.type
_entity.pdbx_description
1 polymer ?
#
loop_
_entity_poly.entity_id
_entity_poly.type
_entity_poly.pdbx_seq_one_letter_code
_entity_poly.pdbx_strand_id
1 'polypeptide(L)'
;MRIILSLFIIFILNACASTHENNQLPQVVKEYFDTYSQRDNFKKFMSYYADNAQFKDIIYGNSLQGKDEIKEFLNWDKGEFETLMGTKALTVTKHTYGKNTVITEGYFHTFSYYGQKLGPWLFVITLEFDSENKIIKQTDWINYTPRANFLGGKNMNEVLERKEL
;
A
#
# COMPACT_ATOMS: atom_id res chain seq x y z
N MET A 1 -1.66 -7.43 60.64
CA MET A 1 -0.56 -7.54 59.67
C MET A 1 -0.74 -8.68 58.66
N ARG A 2 -1.05 -9.92 59.06
CA ARG A 2 -1.22 -11.05 58.12
C ARG A 2 -2.34 -10.86 57.09
N ILE A 3 -3.49 -10.30 57.49
CA ILE A 3 -4.66 -10.10 56.59
C ILE A 3 -4.40 -9.01 55.53
N ILE A 4 -3.65 -7.96 55.87
CA ILE A 4 -3.30 -6.86 54.96
C ILE A 4 -2.34 -7.36 53.86
N LEU A 5 -1.42 -8.27 54.22
CA LEU A 5 -0.50 -8.88 53.25
C LEU A 5 -1.23 -9.79 52.26
N SER A 6 -2.27 -10.50 52.71
CA SER A 6 -3.10 -11.36 51.86
C SER A 6 -3.95 -10.57 50.86
N LEU A 7 -4.44 -9.38 51.23
CA LEU A 7 -5.18 -8.48 50.34
C LEU A 7 -4.30 -7.88 49.23
N PHE A 8 -3.01 -7.66 49.51
CA PHE A 8 -2.08 -7.10 48.53
C PHE A 8 -1.72 -8.11 47.42
N ILE A 9 -1.65 -9.40 47.75
CA ILE A 9 -1.29 -10.47 46.80
C ILE A 9 -2.40 -10.69 45.75
N ILE A 10 -3.68 -10.47 46.10
CA ILE A 10 -4.82 -10.63 45.18
C ILE A 10 -4.85 -9.52 44.11
N PHE A 11 -4.32 -8.33 44.42
CA PHE A 11 -4.24 -7.21 43.46
C PHE A 11 -3.15 -7.39 42.40
N ILE A 12 -2.07 -8.12 42.71
CA ILE A 12 -0.94 -8.32 41.78
C ILE A 12 -1.29 -9.38 40.70
N LEU A 13 -2.22 -10.29 41.00
CA LEU A 13 -2.60 -11.39 40.09
C LEU A 13 -3.56 -10.99 38.96
N ASN A 14 -4.15 -9.78 39.00
CA ASN A 14 -5.00 -9.25 37.92
C ASN A 14 -4.25 -8.33 36.93
N ALA A 15 -2.94 -8.12 37.10
CA ALA A 15 -2.15 -7.25 36.22
C ALA A 15 -1.72 -7.92 34.90
N CYS A 16 -1.97 -9.22 34.72
CA CYS A 16 -1.81 -9.91 33.45
C CYS A 16 -3.12 -9.88 32.64
N ALA A 17 -3.62 -8.69 32.32
CA ALA A 17 -4.47 -8.56 31.14
C ALA A 17 -3.52 -8.70 29.95
N SER A 18 -3.64 -9.77 29.16
CA SER A 18 -2.86 -9.87 27.92
C SER A 18 -3.18 -8.64 27.09
N THR A 19 -2.17 -7.82 26.83
CA THR A 19 -2.24 -6.81 25.80
C THR A 19 -2.29 -7.57 24.49
N HIS A 20 -3.49 -7.99 24.08
CA HIS A 20 -3.73 -8.35 22.69
C HIS A 20 -3.37 -7.10 21.89
N GLU A 21 -2.18 -7.07 21.30
CA GLU A 21 -1.87 -6.14 20.24
C GLU A 21 -2.99 -6.31 19.20
N ASN A 22 -3.89 -5.32 19.14
CA ASN A 22 -4.93 -5.28 18.15
C ASN A 22 -4.25 -4.99 16.82
N ASN A 23 -3.71 -6.03 16.17
CA ASN A 23 -3.03 -5.91 14.90
C ASN A 23 -4.08 -5.64 13.81
N GLN A 24 -4.47 -4.37 13.68
CA GLN A 24 -5.44 -3.90 12.69
C GLN A 24 -4.87 -3.88 11.27
N LEU A 25 -3.59 -4.19 11.08
CA LEU A 25 -2.92 -4.09 9.79
C LEU A 25 -3.61 -4.92 8.69
N PRO A 26 -4.01 -6.20 8.90
CA PRO A 26 -4.71 -6.97 7.87
C PRO A 26 -6.05 -6.34 7.45
N GLN A 27 -6.78 -5.77 8.41
CA GLN A 27 -8.04 -5.06 8.15
C GLN A 27 -7.79 -3.81 7.31
N VAL A 28 -6.83 -2.97 7.70
CA VAL A 28 -6.47 -1.73 6.98
C VAL A 28 -6.00 -2.02 5.56
N VAL A 29 -5.18 -3.06 5.38
CA VAL A 29 -4.68 -3.49 4.06
C VAL A 29 -5.83 -3.96 3.17
N LYS A 30 -6.74 -4.77 3.70
CA LYS A 30 -7.92 -5.21 2.96
C LYS A 30 -8.76 -4.00 2.52
N GLU A 31 -9.03 -3.07 3.43
CA GLU A 31 -9.83 -1.87 3.13
C GLU A 31 -9.14 -0.95 2.11
N TYR A 32 -7.81 -0.82 2.19
CA TYR A 32 -7.01 -0.09 1.20
C TYR A 32 -7.17 -0.69 -0.20
N PHE A 33 -6.95 -2.00 -0.36
CA PHE A 33 -7.06 -2.65 -1.67
C PHE A 33 -8.50 -2.78 -2.16
N ASP A 34 -9.49 -2.91 -1.28
CA ASP A 34 -10.90 -2.84 -1.67
C ASP A 34 -11.23 -1.45 -2.24
N THR A 35 -10.78 -0.38 -1.57
CA THR A 35 -10.96 1.00 -2.04
C THR A 35 -10.25 1.20 -3.38
N TYR A 36 -9.02 0.69 -3.52
CA TYR A 36 -8.27 0.80 -4.77
C TYR A 36 -8.88 -0.04 -5.91
N SER A 37 -9.46 -1.19 -5.59
CA SER A 37 -10.14 -2.05 -6.55
C SER A 37 -11.40 -1.39 -7.11
N GLN A 38 -12.17 -0.66 -6.30
CA GLN A 38 -13.37 0.03 -6.76
C GLN A 38 -13.06 1.37 -7.46
N ARG A 39 -11.98 2.07 -7.06
CA ARG A 39 -11.63 3.42 -7.54
C ARG A 39 -12.77 4.45 -7.45
N ASP A 40 -13.67 4.29 -6.48
CA ASP A 40 -14.87 5.13 -6.30
C ASP A 40 -14.67 6.28 -5.28
N ASN A 41 -13.61 6.20 -4.47
CA ASN A 41 -13.38 7.14 -3.37
C ASN A 41 -11.90 7.50 -3.22
N PHE A 42 -11.41 8.39 -4.08
CA PHE A 42 -10.02 8.82 -4.07
C PHE A 42 -9.60 9.49 -2.76
N LYS A 43 -10.50 10.25 -2.12
CA LYS A 43 -10.23 10.86 -0.80
C LYS A 43 -9.95 9.79 0.26
N LYS A 44 -10.75 8.71 0.30
CA LYS A 44 -10.52 7.57 1.20
C LYS A 44 -9.23 6.86 0.84
N PHE A 45 -8.96 6.61 -0.44
CA PHE A 45 -7.71 6.01 -0.89
C PHE A 45 -6.47 6.79 -0.42
N MET A 46 -6.49 8.12 -0.53
CA MET A 46 -5.39 8.94 -0.04
C MET A 46 -5.33 9.05 1.49
N SER A 47 -6.41 8.72 2.21
CA SER A 47 -6.43 8.75 3.67
C SER A 47 -5.55 7.69 4.32
N TYR A 48 -5.19 6.63 3.61
CA TYR A 48 -4.31 5.57 4.12
C TYR A 48 -2.84 5.97 4.14
N TYR A 49 -2.44 7.01 3.41
CA TYR A 49 -1.05 7.47 3.37
C TYR A 49 -0.73 8.45 4.51
N ALA A 50 0.46 8.30 5.10
CA ALA A 50 1.06 9.31 5.96
C ALA A 50 1.48 10.53 5.14
N ASP A 51 1.56 11.71 5.77
CA ASP A 51 1.86 12.96 5.04
C ASP A 51 3.28 12.98 4.47
N ASN A 52 4.23 12.32 5.13
CA ASN A 52 5.63 12.16 4.71
C ASN A 52 5.90 10.85 3.94
N ALA A 53 4.86 10.20 3.40
CA ALA A 53 5.01 8.91 2.73
C ALA A 53 5.92 8.99 1.50
N GLN A 54 6.57 7.88 1.17
CA GLN A 54 7.41 7.71 -0.02
C GLN A 54 6.76 6.76 -1.00
N PHE A 55 6.89 7.02 -2.30
CA PHE A 55 6.37 6.13 -3.33
C PHE A 55 7.42 5.86 -4.38
N LYS A 56 7.51 4.61 -4.83
CA LYS A 56 8.36 4.20 -5.94
C LYS A 56 7.59 3.32 -6.89
N ASP A 57 7.65 3.65 -8.17
CA ASP A 57 7.33 2.72 -9.24
C ASP A 57 8.62 2.33 -9.93
N ILE A 58 9.00 1.08 -9.78
CA ILE A 58 10.32 0.63 -10.22
C ILE A 58 10.42 0.52 -11.74
N ILE A 59 9.36 0.04 -12.40
CA ILE A 59 9.39 -0.21 -13.84
C ILE A 59 9.08 1.08 -14.61
N TYR A 60 8.14 1.90 -14.12
CA TYR A 60 7.83 3.18 -14.75
C TYR A 60 8.83 4.29 -14.39
N GLY A 61 9.67 4.07 -13.38
CA GLY A 61 10.79 4.95 -13.04
C GLY A 61 10.39 6.20 -12.24
N ASN A 62 9.43 6.08 -11.33
CA ASN A 62 9.01 7.17 -10.45
C ASN A 62 9.55 7.00 -9.04
N SER A 63 9.97 8.11 -8.42
CA SER A 63 10.32 8.21 -7.01
C SER A 63 9.75 9.52 -6.49
N LEU A 64 8.78 9.44 -5.60
CA LEU A 64 8.00 10.58 -5.11
C LEU A 64 8.16 10.71 -3.60
N GLN A 65 8.17 11.95 -3.11
CA GLN A 65 8.34 12.28 -1.70
C GLN A 65 7.17 13.10 -1.19
N GLY A 66 6.54 12.61 -0.13
CA GLY A 66 5.40 13.25 0.48
C GLY A 66 4.07 12.92 -0.22
N LYS A 67 3.00 13.01 0.56
CA LYS A 67 1.65 12.62 0.16
C LYS A 67 1.09 13.43 -0.99
N ASP A 68 1.49 14.69 -1.14
CA ASP A 68 0.98 15.54 -2.23
C ASP A 68 1.51 15.10 -3.61
N GLU A 69 2.79 14.74 -3.72
CA GLU A 69 3.35 14.19 -4.97
C GLU A 69 2.71 12.84 -5.30
N ILE A 70 2.51 11.99 -4.29
CA ILE A 70 1.83 10.69 -4.44
C ILE A 70 0.40 10.89 -4.91
N LYS A 71 -0.33 11.82 -4.28
CA LYS A 71 -1.71 12.16 -4.64
C LYS A 71 -1.79 12.62 -6.09
N GLU A 72 -0.87 13.45 -6.53
CA GLU A 72 -0.85 13.94 -7.90
C GLU A 72 -0.61 12.80 -8.90
N PHE A 73 0.35 11.92 -8.62
CA PHE A 73 0.68 10.78 -9.47
C PHE A 73 -0.44 9.73 -9.56
N LEU A 74 -1.06 9.38 -8.43
CA LEU A 74 -2.12 8.37 -8.35
C LEU A 74 -3.51 8.92 -8.67
N ASN A 75 -3.62 10.21 -9.04
CA ASN A 75 -4.89 10.88 -9.27
C ASN A 75 -5.63 10.29 -10.47
N TRP A 76 -6.44 9.26 -10.20
CA TRP A 76 -7.25 8.62 -11.24
C TRP A 76 -8.43 9.49 -11.69
N ASP A 77 -8.80 10.54 -10.94
CA ASP A 77 -9.85 11.48 -11.32
C ASP A 77 -9.38 12.45 -12.42
N LYS A 78 -8.07 12.55 -12.67
CA LYS A 78 -7.50 13.44 -13.69
C LYS A 78 -7.61 12.93 -15.12
N GLY A 79 -7.94 11.65 -15.32
CA GLY A 79 -8.02 11.05 -16.66
C GLY A 79 -9.32 10.33 -16.93
N GLU A 80 -9.55 10.01 -18.19
CA GLU A 80 -10.69 9.20 -18.63
C GLU A 80 -10.37 7.71 -18.39
N PHE A 81 -10.52 7.27 -17.14
CA PHE A 81 -10.36 5.86 -16.76
C PHE A 81 -11.70 5.11 -16.89
N GLU A 82 -11.67 3.97 -17.57
CA GLU A 82 -12.83 3.07 -17.68
C GLU A 82 -12.39 1.61 -17.59
N THR A 83 -13.04 0.82 -16.74
CA THR A 83 -12.85 -0.64 -16.74
C THR A 83 -13.52 -1.25 -17.97
N LEU A 84 -12.76 -1.98 -18.79
CA LEU A 84 -13.31 -2.60 -20.01
C LEU A 84 -13.97 -3.95 -19.74
N MET A 85 -13.73 -4.54 -18.57
CA MET A 85 -14.30 -5.80 -18.13
C MET A 85 -14.59 -5.75 -16.62
N GLY A 86 -15.85 -5.96 -16.23
CA GLY A 86 -16.27 -5.91 -14.84
C GLY A 86 -16.21 -4.50 -14.25
N THR A 87 -16.30 -4.41 -12.92
CA THR A 87 -16.34 -3.12 -12.19
C THR A 87 -15.07 -2.85 -11.36
N LYS A 88 -14.13 -3.79 -11.33
CA LYS A 88 -12.92 -3.72 -10.50
C LYS A 88 -11.72 -3.31 -11.35
N ALA A 89 -10.93 -2.36 -10.86
CA ALA A 89 -9.67 -1.96 -11.48
C ALA A 89 -8.55 -2.98 -11.24
N LEU A 90 -8.58 -3.70 -10.11
CA LEU A 90 -7.59 -4.73 -9.77
C LEU A 90 -8.17 -5.88 -8.97
N THR A 91 -7.47 -7.01 -8.98
CA THR A 91 -7.69 -8.16 -8.11
C THR A 91 -6.41 -8.47 -7.34
N VAL A 92 -6.51 -8.56 -6.01
CA VAL A 92 -5.47 -9.12 -5.16
C VAL A 92 -5.59 -10.64 -5.15
N THR A 93 -4.48 -11.34 -5.33
CA THR A 93 -4.41 -12.80 -5.24
C THR A 93 -3.78 -13.28 -3.95
N LYS A 94 -2.88 -12.49 -3.35
CA LYS A 94 -2.19 -12.86 -2.11
C LYS A 94 -1.66 -11.65 -1.35
N HIS A 95 -1.72 -11.74 -0.02
CA HIS A 95 -0.97 -10.89 0.90
C HIS A 95 0.04 -11.75 1.67
N THR A 96 1.23 -11.21 1.89
CA THR A 96 2.24 -11.75 2.82
C THR A 96 2.56 -10.68 3.85
N TYR A 97 2.29 -10.96 5.12
CA TYR A 97 2.41 -10.00 6.21
C TYR A 97 3.72 -10.18 6.99
N GLY A 98 4.44 -9.08 7.19
CA GLY A 98 5.49 -8.93 8.20
C GLY A 98 4.98 -8.18 9.43
N LYS A 99 5.89 -7.61 10.24
CA LYS A 99 5.52 -6.84 11.44
C LYS A 99 4.75 -5.55 11.10
N ASN A 100 5.30 -4.75 10.20
CA ASN A 100 4.73 -3.47 9.74
C ASN A 100 4.86 -3.34 8.21
N THR A 101 5.01 -4.45 7.50
CA THR A 101 5.17 -4.49 6.05
C THR A 101 4.19 -5.50 5.47
N VAL A 102 3.65 -5.21 4.30
CA VAL A 102 2.84 -6.15 3.54
C VAL A 102 3.32 -6.20 2.09
N ILE A 103 3.50 -7.42 1.58
CA ILE A 103 3.72 -7.67 0.15
C ILE A 103 2.40 -8.17 -0.42
N THR A 104 1.89 -7.47 -1.43
CA THR A 104 0.63 -7.81 -2.10
C THR A 104 0.90 -8.16 -3.55
N GLU A 105 0.41 -9.33 -3.96
CA GLU A 105 0.48 -9.82 -5.33
C GLU A 105 -0.92 -9.74 -5.95
N GLY A 106 -0.98 -9.46 -7.25
CA GLY A 106 -2.25 -9.39 -7.95
C GLY A 106 -2.09 -8.94 -9.40
N TYR A 107 -3.19 -8.46 -9.97
CA TYR A 107 -3.19 -7.87 -11.30
C TYR A 107 -4.21 -6.74 -11.43
N PHE A 108 -3.86 -5.76 -12.25
CA PHE A 108 -4.81 -4.81 -12.81
C PHE A 108 -5.59 -5.49 -13.94
N HIS A 109 -6.91 -5.26 -13.97
CA HIS A 109 -7.76 -5.70 -15.09
C HIS A 109 -7.47 -4.89 -16.34
N THR A 110 -8.06 -5.26 -17.47
CA THR A 110 -7.99 -4.46 -18.70
C THR A 110 -8.83 -3.19 -18.54
N PHE A 111 -8.28 -2.04 -18.90
CA PHE A 111 -8.95 -0.74 -18.79
C PHE A 111 -8.64 0.17 -19.99
N SER A 112 -9.42 1.22 -20.16
CA SER A 112 -9.13 2.36 -21.02
C SER A 112 -8.59 3.51 -20.19
N TYR A 113 -7.57 4.20 -20.67
CA TYR A 113 -7.08 5.46 -20.11
C TYR A 113 -6.79 6.44 -21.24
N TYR A 114 -7.50 7.56 -21.28
CA TYR A 114 -7.47 8.50 -22.42
C TYR A 114 -7.69 7.80 -23.77
N GLY A 115 -8.66 6.88 -23.82
CA GLY A 115 -9.00 6.11 -25.01
C GLY A 115 -8.02 4.99 -25.37
N GLN A 116 -6.89 4.85 -24.67
CA GLN A 116 -5.94 3.76 -24.91
C GLN A 116 -6.29 2.53 -24.07
N LYS A 117 -6.39 1.38 -24.73
CA LYS A 117 -6.55 0.08 -24.06
C LYS A 117 -5.23 -0.34 -23.41
N LEU A 118 -5.27 -0.53 -22.10
CA LEU A 118 -4.16 -0.92 -21.25
C LEU A 118 -4.54 -2.13 -20.39
N GLY A 119 -3.54 -2.76 -19.77
CA GLY A 119 -3.73 -3.98 -18.99
C GLY A 119 -4.02 -5.22 -19.86
N PRO A 120 -4.18 -6.38 -19.21
CA PRO A 120 -3.99 -6.61 -17.78
C PRO A 120 -2.50 -6.57 -17.38
N TRP A 121 -2.20 -6.15 -16.15
CA TRP A 121 -0.83 -6.02 -15.65
C TRP A 121 -0.68 -6.76 -14.33
N LEU A 122 0.30 -7.67 -14.26
CA LEU A 122 0.71 -8.28 -12.99
C LEU A 122 1.39 -7.22 -12.13
N PHE A 123 1.15 -7.26 -10.83
CA PHE A 123 1.84 -6.41 -9.88
C PHE A 123 2.34 -7.17 -8.65
N VAL A 124 3.42 -6.64 -8.09
CA VAL A 124 3.79 -6.82 -6.69
C VAL A 124 3.89 -5.42 -6.07
N ILE A 125 3.12 -5.18 -5.02
CA ILE A 125 3.10 -3.91 -4.28
C ILE A 125 3.57 -4.19 -2.86
N THR A 126 4.66 -3.55 -2.45
CA THR A 126 5.14 -3.59 -1.07
C THR A 126 4.73 -2.32 -0.35
N LEU A 127 4.06 -2.48 0.80
CA LEU A 127 3.63 -1.38 1.67
C LEU A 127 4.34 -1.49 3.02
N GLU A 128 4.93 -0.39 3.50
CA GLU A 128 5.43 -0.24 4.87
C GLU A 128 4.56 0.75 5.63
N PHE A 129 4.29 0.44 6.90
CA PHE A 129 3.34 1.15 7.73
C PHE A 129 4.00 1.71 9.00
N ASP A 130 3.48 2.83 9.50
CA ASP A 130 3.80 3.37 10.81
C ASP A 130 2.97 2.72 11.94
N SER A 131 3.13 3.21 13.17
CA SER A 131 2.39 2.75 14.34
C SER A 131 0.89 3.06 14.30
N GLU A 132 0.45 3.97 13.43
CA GLU A 132 -0.95 4.32 13.21
C GLU A 132 -1.56 3.56 12.00
N ASN A 133 -0.83 2.58 11.45
CA ASN A 133 -1.18 1.85 10.24
C ASN A 133 -1.37 2.74 9.01
N LYS A 134 -0.68 3.89 8.94
CA LYS A 134 -0.58 4.67 7.70
C LYS A 134 0.57 4.16 6.86
N ILE A 135 0.36 4.14 5.55
CA ILE A 135 1.40 3.81 4.57
C ILE A 135 2.44 4.93 4.60
N ILE A 136 3.65 4.60 5.05
CA ILE A 136 4.82 5.48 5.00
C ILE A 136 5.70 5.21 3.79
N LYS A 137 5.57 4.03 3.17
CA LYS A 137 6.27 3.72 1.93
C LYS A 137 5.50 2.72 1.09
N GLN A 138 5.40 3.01 -0.21
CA GLN A 138 4.90 2.09 -1.22
C GLN A 138 5.98 1.87 -2.28
N THR A 139 6.16 0.62 -2.70
CA THR A 139 7.04 0.25 -3.82
C THR A 139 6.33 -0.72 -4.75
N ASP A 140 6.16 -0.29 -5.98
CA ASP A 140 5.39 -0.97 -7.00
C ASP A 140 6.33 -1.60 -8.05
N TRP A 141 6.09 -2.87 -8.31
CA TRP A 141 6.65 -3.63 -9.42
C TRP A 141 5.50 -4.07 -10.31
N ILE A 142 5.24 -3.30 -11.36
CA ILE A 142 4.12 -3.53 -12.27
C ILE A 142 4.67 -3.93 -13.64
N ASN A 143 4.20 -5.05 -14.16
CA ASN A 143 4.56 -5.53 -15.48
C ASN A 143 3.69 -4.84 -16.54
N TYR A 144 4.07 -3.61 -16.88
CA TYR A 144 3.35 -2.77 -17.82
C TYR A 144 3.36 -3.32 -19.26
N THR A 145 2.18 -3.37 -19.87
CA THR A 145 1.95 -3.82 -21.25
C THR A 145 1.00 -2.87 -22.01
N PRO A 146 1.25 -2.62 -23.31
CA PRO A 146 2.40 -3.08 -24.08
C PRO A 146 3.69 -2.37 -23.62
N ARG A 147 4.77 -3.13 -23.46
CA ARG A 147 6.02 -2.64 -22.87
C ARG A 147 6.60 -1.41 -23.59
N ALA A 148 6.37 -1.31 -24.90
CA ALA A 148 6.81 -0.19 -25.74
C ALA A 148 6.35 1.18 -25.21
N ASN A 149 5.19 1.23 -24.54
CA ASN A 149 4.63 2.47 -23.99
C ASN A 149 5.32 2.94 -22.70
N PHE A 150 6.18 2.10 -22.10
CA PHE A 150 6.74 2.30 -20.75
C PHE A 150 8.28 2.29 -20.75
N LEU A 151 8.91 2.58 -21.89
CA LEU A 151 10.38 2.58 -22.03
C LEU A 151 11.05 3.91 -21.62
N GLY A 152 10.29 4.97 -21.35
CA GLY A 152 10.82 6.32 -21.07
C GLY A 152 11.07 6.63 -19.59
N GLY A 153 10.84 5.68 -18.68
CA GLY A 153 11.02 5.87 -17.24
C GLY A 153 12.48 6.09 -16.83
N LYS A 154 12.69 6.72 -15.67
CA LYS A 154 14.05 6.84 -15.09
C LYS A 154 14.62 5.45 -14.79
N ASN A 155 15.91 5.26 -15.04
CA ASN A 155 16.60 4.05 -14.63
C ASN A 155 16.76 4.02 -13.10
N MET A 156 15.92 3.23 -12.44
CA MET A 156 15.89 3.15 -10.97
C MET A 156 17.13 2.49 -10.37
N ASN A 157 17.97 1.81 -11.17
CA ASN A 157 19.18 1.15 -10.69
C ASN A 157 20.36 2.13 -10.49
N GLU A 158 20.35 3.31 -11.09
CA GLU A 158 21.45 4.29 -10.97
C GLU A 158 21.68 4.74 -9.52
N VAL A 159 20.67 4.61 -8.66
CA VAL A 159 20.80 4.90 -7.22
C VAL A 159 21.72 3.92 -6.51
N LEU A 160 21.93 2.72 -7.06
CA LEU A 160 22.78 1.68 -6.47
C LEU A 160 24.25 1.99 -6.75
N GLU A 161 24.57 2.39 -7.98
CA GLU A 161 25.93 2.78 -8.39
C GLU A 161 26.47 3.93 -7.54
N ARG A 162 25.61 4.90 -7.18
CA ARG A 162 26.00 6.04 -6.33
C ARG A 162 26.21 5.70 -4.87
N LYS A 163 25.74 4.54 -4.39
CA LYS A 163 25.89 4.12 -2.98
C LYS A 163 27.17 3.31 -2.74
N GLU A 164 27.81 2.83 -3.80
CA GLU A 164 29.06 2.06 -3.73
C GLU A 164 30.32 2.96 -3.84
N LEU A 165 30.13 4.26 -4.05
CA LEU A 165 31.16 5.30 -4.07
C LEU A 165 31.15 6.09 -2.75
#